data_AF-A0A7G2LZR8-F1
#
_entry.id   AF-A0A7G2LZR8-F1
#
_cell.length_a   1.000
_cell.length_b   1.000
_cell.length_c   1.000
_cell.angle_alpha   90.00
_cell.angle_beta   90.00
_cell.angle_gamma   90.00
#
_symmetry.space_group_name_H-M   'P 1'
#
loop_
_entity.id
_entity.type
_entity.pdbx_description
1 polymer ?
#
loop_
_entity_poly.entity_id
_entity_poly.type
_entity_poly.pdbx_seq_one_letter_code
_entity_poly.pdbx_strand_id
1 'polypeptide(L)'
;RDQLAAGRSVSGLALVEALWARMCAGTREDGTEIVANDPIWDELKAVAQAARTRPEAWLAQERLYGDLAQADAFRDAFVAWLSLIWDAGAVAAMNAYTQTDESNGRASKAS
;
A
#
# COMPACT_ATOMS: atom_id res chain seq x y z
N ARG A 1 -4.21 -3.06 12.48
CA ARG A 1 -3.91 -3.33 13.90
C ARG A 1 -4.31 -4.75 14.28
N ASP A 2 -5.58 -5.14 14.09
CA ASP A 2 -6.07 -6.47 14.47
C ASP A 2 -5.34 -7.65 13.80
N GLN A 3 -4.93 -7.50 12.53
CA GLN A 3 -4.14 -8.53 11.85
C GLN A 3 -2.74 -8.71 12.46
N LEU A 4 -2.07 -7.61 12.83
CA LEU A 4 -0.79 -7.65 13.54
C LEU A 4 -0.94 -8.30 14.91
N ALA A 5 -1.96 -7.89 15.67
CA ALA A 5 -2.23 -8.43 17.00
C ALA A 5 -2.54 -9.93 16.96
N ALA A 6 -3.10 -10.42 15.84
CA ALA A 6 -3.40 -11.83 15.64
C ALA A 6 -2.28 -12.61 14.93
N GLY A 7 -1.11 -12.00 14.67
CA GLY A 7 0.00 -12.65 13.98
C GLY A 7 -0.30 -13.08 12.55
N ARG A 8 -1.33 -12.49 11.92
CA ARG A 8 -1.74 -12.80 10.54
C ARG A 8 -1.07 -11.86 9.55
N SER A 9 -0.97 -12.30 8.30
CA SER A 9 -0.35 -11.52 7.24
C SER A 9 -1.03 -10.16 7.08
N VAL A 10 -0.21 -9.11 7.05
CA VAL A 10 -0.64 -7.73 6.76
C VAL A 10 -0.40 -7.31 5.32
N SER A 11 0.19 -8.20 4.52
CA SER A 11 0.64 -7.87 3.16
C SER A 11 -0.51 -7.38 2.27
N GLY A 12 -1.69 -8.03 2.35
CA GLY A 12 -2.86 -7.61 1.58
C GLY A 12 -3.39 -6.24 2.00
N LEU A 13 -3.37 -5.93 3.31
CA LEU A 13 -3.75 -4.60 3.80
C LEU A 13 -2.75 -3.55 3.34
N ALA A 14 -1.46 -3.85 3.37
CA ALA A 14 -0.42 -2.97 2.88
C ALA A 14 -0.53 -2.71 1.37
N LEU A 15 -0.94 -3.71 0.57
CA LEU A 15 -1.20 -3.55 -0.86
C LEU A 15 -2.36 -2.60 -1.12
N VAL A 16 -3.49 -2.79 -0.44
CA VAL A 16 -4.66 -1.90 -0.56
C VAL A 16 -4.27 -0.46 -0.22
N GLU A 17 -3.48 -0.29 0.83
CA GLU A 17 -2.97 1.01 1.26
C GLU A 17 -2.05 1.66 0.22
N ALA A 18 -1.13 0.88 -0.37
CA ALA A 18 -0.26 1.36 -1.44
C ALA A 18 -1.04 1.76 -2.71
N LEU A 19 -2.11 1.04 -3.05
CA LEU A 19 -3.01 1.39 -4.16
C LEU A 19 -3.76 2.70 -3.88
N TRP A 20 -4.21 2.91 -2.64
CA TRP A 20 -4.84 4.17 -2.25
C TRP A 20 -3.86 5.34 -2.35
N ALA A 21 -2.64 5.20 -1.83
CA ALA A 21 -1.57 6.19 -1.99
C ALA A 21 -1.28 6.51 -3.47
N ARG A 22 -1.19 5.48 -4.32
CA ARG A 22 -0.98 5.65 -5.77
C ARG A 22 -2.12 6.41 -6.44
N MET A 23 -3.37 6.14 -6.04
CA MET A 23 -4.56 6.82 -6.55
C MET A 23 -4.58 8.29 -6.14
N CYS A 24 -4.27 8.59 -4.87
CA CYS A 24 -4.17 9.95 -4.35
C CYS A 24 -3.08 10.79 -5.02
N ALA A 25 -2.07 10.18 -5.65
CA ALA A 25 -1.12 10.92 -6.50
C ALA A 25 -1.81 11.66 -7.67
N GLY A 26 -3.05 11.30 -8.01
CA GLY A 26 -3.94 12.12 -8.83
C GLY A 26 -3.82 11.89 -10.34
N THR A 27 -3.07 10.87 -10.77
CA THR A 27 -2.93 10.47 -12.17
C THR A 27 -3.09 8.96 -12.30
N ARG A 28 -3.78 8.49 -13.34
CA ARG A 28 -3.82 7.08 -13.70
C ARG A 28 -2.52 6.70 -14.43
N GLU A 29 -2.33 5.40 -14.67
CA GLU A 29 -1.16 4.88 -15.38
C GLU A 29 -1.14 5.29 -16.87
N ASP A 30 -2.31 5.57 -17.45
CA ASP A 30 -2.43 6.13 -18.80
C ASP A 30 -2.20 7.65 -18.87
N GLY A 31 -1.85 8.28 -17.74
CA GLY A 31 -1.60 9.72 -17.63
C GLY A 31 -2.85 10.58 -17.44
N THR A 32 -4.06 10.00 -17.46
CA THR A 32 -5.28 10.77 -17.23
C THR A 32 -5.42 11.19 -15.76
N GLU A 33 -6.02 12.34 -15.50
CA GLU A 33 -6.21 12.83 -14.14
C GLU A 33 -7.29 12.06 -13.37
N ILE A 34 -7.07 11.90 -12.07
CA ILE A 34 -8.06 11.37 -11.13
C ILE A 34 -8.71 12.56 -10.44
N VAL A 35 -10.04 12.64 -10.55
CA VAL A 35 -10.85 13.68 -9.90
C VAL A 35 -10.88 13.42 -8.40
N ALA A 36 -10.81 14.50 -7.62
CA ALA A 36 -10.92 14.46 -6.18
C ALA A 36 -12.16 13.69 -5.72
N ASN A 37 -11.96 12.66 -4.89
CA ASN A 37 -13.02 11.79 -4.38
C ASN A 37 -13.02 11.66 -2.85
N ASP A 38 -12.17 12.43 -2.17
CA ASP A 38 -11.99 12.39 -0.71
C ASP A 38 -12.08 13.82 -0.11
N PRO A 39 -12.72 14.01 1.07
CA PRO A 39 -12.79 15.31 1.74
C PRO A 39 -11.44 15.98 2.04
N ILE A 40 -10.37 15.20 2.20
CA ILE A 40 -9.00 15.70 2.45
C ILE A 40 -8.08 15.48 1.25
N TRP A 41 -8.64 15.46 0.04
CA TRP A 41 -7.92 15.15 -1.20
C TRP A 41 -6.63 15.94 -1.39
N ASP A 42 -6.64 17.25 -1.16
CA ASP A 42 -5.45 18.08 -1.40
C ASP A 42 -4.29 17.73 -0.47
N GLU A 43 -4.58 17.41 0.79
CA GLU A 43 -3.60 16.94 1.76
C GLU A 43 -3.03 15.58 1.33
N LEU A 44 -3.92 14.63 0.99
CA LEU A 44 -3.53 13.30 0.53
C LEU A 44 -2.71 13.35 -0.75
N LYS A 45 -3.08 14.20 -1.71
CA LYS A 45 -2.36 14.37 -2.97
C LYS A 45 -0.95 14.88 -2.73
N ALA A 46 -0.76 15.86 -1.85
CA ALA A 46 0.56 16.36 -1.50
C ALA A 46 1.45 15.27 -0.87
N VAL A 47 0.91 14.50 0.07
CA VAL A 47 1.65 13.42 0.71
C VAL A 47 1.94 12.26 -0.26
N ALA A 48 0.97 11.89 -1.11
CA ALA A 48 1.12 10.85 -2.12
C ALA A 48 2.22 11.19 -3.13
N GLN A 49 2.35 12.46 -3.52
CA GLN A 49 3.43 12.93 -4.39
C GLN A 49 4.81 12.79 -3.71
N ALA A 50 4.91 13.14 -2.44
CA ALA A 50 6.14 12.91 -1.67
C ALA A 50 6.45 11.41 -1.48
N ALA A 51 5.41 10.59 -1.30
CA ALA A 51 5.52 9.16 -1.10
C ALA A 51 6.09 8.41 -2.31
N ARG A 52 6.02 8.99 -3.51
CA ARG A 52 6.63 8.42 -4.72
C ARG A 52 8.13 8.15 -4.57
N THR A 53 8.86 9.02 -3.87
CA THR A 53 10.30 8.88 -3.65
C THR A 53 10.66 8.52 -2.21
N ARG A 54 9.70 8.68 -1.29
CA ARG A 54 9.87 8.40 0.14
C ARG A 54 8.58 7.76 0.67
N PRO A 55 8.31 6.48 0.38
CA PRO A 55 7.05 5.80 0.71
C PRO A 55 6.58 6.02 2.16
N GLU A 56 7.51 6.08 3.12
CA GLU A 56 7.22 6.28 4.54
C GLU A 56 6.51 7.61 4.84
N ALA A 57 6.62 8.60 3.94
CA ALA A 57 5.89 9.86 4.05
C ALA A 57 4.37 9.64 4.15
N TRP A 58 3.85 8.63 3.45
CA TRP A 58 2.43 8.27 3.50
C TRP A 58 2.03 7.77 4.89
N LEU A 59 2.82 6.86 5.46
CA LEU A 59 2.55 6.26 6.77
C LEU A 59 2.77 7.23 7.93
N ALA A 60 3.56 8.29 7.73
CA ALA A 60 3.81 9.32 8.75
C ALA A 60 2.59 10.20 9.10
N GLN A 61 1.46 10.04 8.40
CA GLN A 61 0.22 10.76 8.69
C GLN A 61 -0.42 10.24 9.99
N GLU A 62 -0.04 10.80 11.15
CA GLU A 62 -0.48 10.34 12.48
C GLU A 62 -2.00 10.23 12.63
N ARG A 63 -2.76 11.16 12.01
CA ARG A 63 -4.23 11.15 12.05
C ARG A 63 -4.85 9.89 11.40
N LEU A 64 -4.18 9.33 10.39
CA LEU A 64 -4.65 8.16 9.65
C LEU A 64 -4.04 6.87 10.22
N TYR A 65 -2.73 6.89 10.48
CA TYR A 65 -1.99 5.67 10.80
C TYR A 65 -1.63 5.53 12.27
N GLY A 66 -1.58 6.60 13.07
CA GLY A 66 -1.12 6.56 14.45
C GLY A 66 0.19 5.78 14.60
N ASP A 67 0.22 4.80 15.50
CA ASP A 67 1.36 3.90 15.74
C ASP A 67 1.59 2.83 14.65
N LEU A 68 0.71 2.68 13.65
CA LEU A 68 0.85 1.66 12.61
C LEU A 68 2.10 1.88 11.76
N ALA A 69 2.53 3.14 11.65
CA ALA A 69 3.80 3.50 11.02
C ALA A 69 5.02 2.87 11.69
N GLN A 70 4.90 2.42 12.95
CA GLN A 70 5.97 1.78 13.72
C GLN A 70 5.96 0.25 13.62
N ALA A 71 4.96 -0.33 12.97
CA ALA A 71 4.90 -1.77 12.75
C ALA A 71 5.74 -2.14 11.52
N ASP A 72 6.98 -2.57 11.72
CA ASP A 72 7.95 -2.83 10.64
C ASP A 72 7.41 -3.78 9.57
N ALA A 73 6.71 -4.86 9.96
CA ALA A 73 6.10 -5.77 9.00
C ALA A 73 5.06 -5.10 8.06
N PHE A 74 4.32 -4.11 8.55
CA PHE A 74 3.37 -3.36 7.71
C PHE A 74 4.09 -2.30 6.87
N ARG A 75 5.04 -1.59 7.49
CA ARG A 75 5.88 -0.58 6.84
C ARG A 75 6.61 -1.17 5.64
N ASP A 76 7.33 -2.26 5.83
CA ASP A 76 8.16 -2.90 4.81
C ASP A 76 7.29 -3.43 3.66
N ALA A 77 6.16 -4.06 3.98
CA ALA A 77 5.21 -4.51 2.98
C ALA A 77 4.63 -3.34 2.17
N PHE A 78 4.28 -2.23 2.82
CA PHE A 78 3.77 -1.04 2.15
C PHE A 78 4.81 -0.43 1.21
N VAL A 79 6.05 -0.26 1.68
CA VAL A 79 7.15 0.29 0.87
C VAL A 79 7.40 -0.57 -0.36
N ALA A 80 7.44 -1.90 -0.20
CA ALA A 80 7.61 -2.83 -1.30
C ALA A 80 6.47 -2.73 -2.32
N TRP A 81 5.22 -2.70 -1.87
CA TRP A 81 4.07 -2.59 -2.77
C TRP A 81 4.01 -1.25 -3.49
N LEU A 82 4.20 -0.13 -2.78
CA LEU A 82 4.16 1.19 -3.41
C LEU A 82 5.27 1.34 -4.46
N SER A 83 6.46 0.83 -4.18
CA SER A 83 7.58 0.82 -5.14
C SER A 83 7.23 0.00 -6.38
N LEU A 84 6.72 -1.23 -6.20
CA LEU A 84 6.32 -2.08 -7.32
C LEU A 84 5.20 -1.44 -8.17
N ILE A 85 4.23 -0.78 -7.55
CA ILE A 85 3.15 -0.09 -8.26
C ILE A 85 3.70 1.07 -9.10
N TRP A 86 4.68 1.83 -8.59
CA TRP A 86 5.31 2.90 -9.37
C TRP A 86 6.16 2.37 -10.53
N ASP A 87 6.84 1.24 -10.34
CA ASP A 87 7.76 0.68 -11.33
C ASP A 87 7.06 -0.17 -12.41
N ALA A 88 6.07 -0.96 -12.01
CA ALA A 88 5.45 -2.00 -12.86
C ALA A 88 3.92 -1.90 -12.96
N GLY A 89 3.30 -1.01 -12.19
CA GLY A 89 1.85 -0.78 -12.22
C GLY A 89 1.04 -1.67 -11.27
N ALA A 90 -0.21 -1.27 -11.05
CA ALA A 90 -1.15 -1.89 -10.12
C ALA A 90 -1.49 -3.33 -10.50
N VAL A 91 -1.61 -3.63 -11.79
CA VAL A 91 -1.90 -5.00 -12.27
C VAL A 91 -0.76 -5.95 -11.92
N ALA A 92 0.49 -5.53 -12.10
CA ALA A 92 1.66 -6.32 -11.73
C ALA A 92 1.69 -6.59 -10.22
N ALA A 93 1.41 -5.58 -9.40
CA ALA A 93 1.36 -5.73 -7.95
C ALA A 93 0.26 -6.71 -7.48
N MET A 94 -0.95 -6.62 -8.05
CA MET A 94 -2.03 -7.56 -7.75
C MET A 94 -1.69 -9.00 -8.16
N ASN A 95 -1.08 -9.20 -9.33
CA ASN A 95 -0.63 -10.52 -9.77
C ASN A 95 0.47 -11.11 -8.87
N ALA A 96 1.40 -10.28 -8.40
CA ALA A 96 2.43 -10.71 -7.45
C ALA A 96 1.84 -11.11 -6.09
N TYR A 97 0.82 -10.38 -5.62
CA TYR A 97 0.13 -10.71 -4.39
C TYR A 97 -0.61 -12.04 -4.46
N THR A 98 -1.35 -12.32 -5.55
CA THR A 98 -2.08 -13.59 -5.70
C THR A 98 -1.13 -14.78 -5.78
N GLN A 99 0.02 -14.65 -6.44
CA GLN A 99 1.05 -15.70 -6.46
C GLN A 99 1.69 -15.94 -5.08
N THR A 100 1.86 -14.87 -4.29
CA THR A 100 2.37 -14.96 -2.92
C THR A 100 1.38 -15.71 -2.02
N ASP A 101 0.09 -15.40 -2.14
CA ASP A 101 -0.96 -16.06 -1.35
C ASP A 101 -1.12 -17.54 -1.73
N GLU A 102 -1.05 -17.87 -3.03
CA GLU A 102 -1.04 -19.27 -3.49
C GLU A 102 0.14 -20.06 -2.92
N SER A 103 1.32 -19.44 -2.86
CA SER A 103 2.53 -20.05 -2.30
C SER A 103 2.39 -20.30 -0.79
N ASN A 104 1.81 -19.33 -0.07
CA ASN A 104 1.62 -19.40 1.38
C ASN A 104 0.49 -20.38 1.76
N GLY A 105 -0.60 -20.42 0.99
CA GLY A 105 -1.71 -21.36 1.14
C GLY A 105 -1.33 -22.80 0.82
N ARG A 106 -0.37 -23.02 -0.10
CA ARG A 106 0.19 -24.35 -0.40
C ARG A 106 1.12 -24.85 0.70
N ALA A 107 1.93 -23.98 1.29
CA ALA A 107 2.77 -24.31 2.44
C ALA A 107 1.93 -24.66 3.69
N SER A 108 0.85 -23.92 3.94
CA SER A 108 -0.02 -24.14 5.11
C SER A 108 -0.89 -25.41 5.04
N LYS A 109 -1.02 -26.04 3.86
CA LYS A 109 -1.73 -27.33 3.66
C LYS A 109 -0.82 -28.55 3.75
N ALA A 110 0.50 -28.36 3.76
CA ALA A 110 1.49 -29.44 3.76
C ALA A 110 2.05 -29.75 5.16
N SER A 111 1.40 -29.27 6.24
CA SER A 111 1.79 -29.48 7.64
C SER A 111 0.68 -30.14 8.44
#